data_AF-A0A060C8F6-F1
#
_entry.id   AF-A0A060C8F6-F1
#
_cell.length_a   1.000
_cell.length_b   1.000
_cell.length_c   1.000
_cell.angle_alpha   90.00
_cell.angle_beta   90.00
_cell.angle_gamma   90.00
#
_symmetry.space_group_name_H-M   'P 1'
#
loop_
_entity.id
_entity.type
_entity.pdbx_description
1 polymer ?
#
loop_
_entity_poly.entity_id
_entity_poly.type
_entity_poly.pdbx_seq_one_letter_code
_entity_poly.pdbx_strand_id
1 'polypeptide(L)' 'MLDVTKAFVRLTGKTLFGPKWSLGYSGSTMH' A
#
# COMPACT_ATOMS: atom_id res chain seq x y z
N MET A 1 17.51 9.40 4.42
CA MET A 1 16.40 8.44 4.61
C MET A 1 15.41 8.44 3.45
N LEU A 2 14.88 9.58 3.00
CA LEU A 2 13.96 9.64 1.85
C LEU A 2 14.55 9.14 0.52
N ASP A 3 15.85 9.29 0.30
CA ASP A 3 16.50 8.89 -0.95
C ASP A 3 16.53 7.37 -1.14
N VAL A 4 16.90 6.65 -0.07
CA VAL A 4 16.88 5.18 0.00
C VAL A 4 15.46 4.66 -0.26
N THR A 5 14.45 5.20 0.44
CA THR A 5 13.04 4.79 0.24
C THR A 5 12.58 4.99 -1.20
N LYS A 6 12.94 6.12 -1.83
CA LYS A 6 12.59 6.39 -3.24
C LYS A 6 13.26 5.40 -4.20
N ALA A 7 14.52 5.04 -3.94
CA ALA A 7 15.24 4.07 -4.76
C ALA A 7 14.58 2.68 -4.71
N PHE A 8 14.23 2.19 -3.52
CA PHE A 8 13.54 0.91 -3.36
C PHE A 8 12.15 0.90 -3.99
N VAL A 9 11.32 1.93 -3.75
CA VAL A 9 9.99 2.07 -4.37
C VAL A 9 10.05 2.08 -5.90
N ARG A 10 11.12 2.62 -6.51
CA ARG A 10 11.29 2.59 -7.97
C ARG A 10 11.63 1.19 -8.50
N LEU A 11 12.35 0.38 -7.71
CA LEU A 11 12.79 -0.96 -8.09
C LEU A 11 11.71 -2.02 -7.86
N THR A 12 10.95 -1.94 -6.78
CA THR A 12 9.92 -2.94 -6.41
C THR A 12 8.53 -2.60 -6.91
N GLY A 13 8.35 -1.40 -7.46
CA GLY A 13 7.05 -0.88 -7.88
C GLY A 13 6.41 0.02 -6.81
N LYS A 14 5.72 1.06 -7.29
CA LYS A 14 4.97 1.99 -6.45
C LYS A 14 3.66 1.35 -5.99
N THR A 15 3.28 1.61 -4.74
CA THR A 15 1.96 1.24 -4.24
C THR A 15 0.88 1.98 -5.02
N LEU A 16 0.04 1.25 -5.75
CA LEU A 16 -1.22 1.79 -6.24
C LEU A 16 -2.15 1.87 -5.05
N PHE A 17 -2.49 3.08 -4.62
CA PHE A 17 -3.49 3.24 -3.57
C PHE A 17 -4.79 2.61 -4.02
N GLY A 18 -5.29 1.67 -3.21
CA GLY A 18 -6.59 1.06 -3.41
C GLY A 18 -7.70 2.12 -3.35
N PRO A 19 -8.91 1.76 -3.79
CA PRO A 19 -10.03 2.69 -3.76
C PRO A 19 -10.29 3.18 -2.32
N LYS A 20 -10.80 4.41 -2.15
CA LYS A 20 -10.94 5.08 -0.84
C LYS A 20 -11.59 4.20 0.26
N TRP A 21 -12.52 3.31 -0.10
CA TRP A 21 -13.18 2.40 0.84
C TRP A 21 -12.29 1.26 1.34
N SER A 22 -11.16 0.96 0.68
CA SER A 22 -10.16 -0.01 1.17
C SER A 22 -9.38 0.49 2.39
N LEU A 23 -9.51 1.78 2.73
CA LEU A 23 -8.93 2.36 3.94
C LEU A 23 -9.84 2.18 5.17
N GLY A 24 -11.08 1.72 4.97
CA GLY A 24 -12.02 1.41 6.03
C GLY A 24 -11.80 0.02 6.64
N TYR A 25 -12.53 -0.27 7.71
CA TYR A 25 -12.53 -1.59 8.33
C TYR A 25 -13.11 -2.64 7.37
N SER A 26 -12.34 -3.68 7.06
CA SER A 26 -12.81 -4.82 6.27
C SER A 26 -13.53 -5.81 7.19
N GLY A 27 -14.85 -5.93 7.06
CA GLY A 27 -15.69 -6.80 7.88
C GLY A 27 -15.63 -8.29 7.50
N SER A 28 -14.46 -8.81 7.10
CA SER A 28 -14.32 -10.23 6.80
C SER A 28 -14.23 -11.05 8.08
N THR A 29 -15.21 -11.92 8.30
CA THR A 29 -15.14 -12.96 9.33
C THR A 29 -14.64 -14.23 8.67
N MET A 30 -13.56 -14.80 9.18
CA MET A 30 -13.19 -16.17 8.85
C MET A 30 -14.17 -17.10 9.59
N HIS A 31 -15.01 -17.82 8.85
CA HIS A 31 -15.87 -18.88 9.40
C HIS A 31 -15.06 -20.15 9.61
#